data_AF-A0A455SM21-F1
#
_entry.id   AF-A0A455SM21-F1
#
_cell.length_a   1.000
_cell.length_b   1.000
_cell.length_c   1.000
_cell.angle_alpha   90.00
_cell.angle_beta   90.00
_cell.angle_gamma   90.00
#
_symmetry.space_group_name_H-M   'P 1'
#
loop_
_entity.id
_entity.type
_entity.pdbx_description
1 polymer ?
#
loop_
_entity_poly.entity_id
_entity_poly.type
_entity_poly.pdbx_seq_one_letter_code
_entity_poly.pdbx_strand_id
1 'polypeptide(L)'
;MTSDIVRLQKDIEATYYAATLGLTGLAVGISTHQVIEAKAERLGLLLGQVQALVGEQQGLAIYNQTLSRIPDIPCRSSILSTLLTECGDTEEVAILCDWLRDMWETMDLLRERFGEETAQKIIAAPPVQKGERNGCSTT
;
A
#
# COMPACT_ATOMS: atom_id res chain seq x y z
N MET A 1 14.08 9.90 23.98
CA MET A 1 12.80 9.45 24.60
C MET A 1 11.60 9.76 23.71
N THR A 2 11.16 11.00 23.53
CA THR A 2 10.01 11.31 22.64
C THR A 2 10.30 11.02 21.16
N SER A 3 11.52 11.29 20.69
CA SER A 3 11.92 11.02 19.30
C SER A 3 11.92 9.52 18.94
N ASP A 4 12.29 8.66 19.89
CA ASP A 4 12.39 7.21 19.65
C ASP A 4 11.00 6.57 19.54
N ILE A 5 10.06 7.03 20.37
CA ILE A 5 8.66 6.61 20.33
C ILE A 5 8.01 7.05 19.01
N VAL A 6 8.26 8.29 18.57
CA VAL A 6 7.73 8.80 17.29
C VAL A 6 8.26 7.99 16.10
N ARG A 7 9.53 7.56 16.14
CA ARG A 7 10.10 6.70 15.10
C ARG A 7 9.44 5.31 15.10
N LEU A 8 9.29 4.71 16.28
CA LEU A 8 8.63 3.39 16.42
C LEU A 8 7.18 3.41 15.97
N GLN A 9 6.45 4.50 16.19
CA GLN A 9 5.07 4.65 15.69
C GLN A 9 5.02 4.65 14.16
N LYS A 10 5.92 5.37 13.50
CA LYS A 10 6.03 5.35 12.02
C LYS A 10 6.35 3.96 11.50
N ASP A 11 7.26 3.24 12.15
CA ASP A 11 7.63 1.88 11.76
C ASP A 11 6.47 0.89 11.91
N ILE A 12 5.66 1.04 12.97
CA ILE A 12 4.44 0.25 13.20
C ILE A 12 3.41 0.54 12.10
N GLU A 13 3.14 1.81 11.82
CA GLU A 13 2.20 2.23 10.77
C GLU A 13 2.59 1.66 9.40
N ALA A 14 3.86 1.80 9.01
CA ALA A 14 4.35 1.28 7.74
C ALA A 14 4.24 -0.25 7.66
N THR A 15 4.65 -0.96 8.71
CA THR A 15 4.62 -2.44 8.76
C THR A 15 3.19 -2.97 8.68
N TYR A 16 2.26 -2.34 9.40
CA TYR A 16 0.85 -2.72 9.37
C TYR A 16 0.23 -2.47 7.99
N TYR A 17 0.47 -1.31 7.38
CA TYR A 17 -0.03 -1.05 6.03
C TYR A 17 0.51 -2.03 5.00
N ALA A 18 1.80 -2.37 5.07
CA ALA A 18 2.41 -3.34 4.16
C ALA A 18 1.75 -4.73 4.28
N ALA A 19 1.41 -5.15 5.51
CA ALA A 19 0.72 -6.40 5.78
C ALA A 19 -0.73 -6.38 5.24
N THR A 20 -1.47 -5.32 5.53
CA THR A 20 -2.89 -5.18 5.21
C THR A 20 -3.12 -5.00 3.71
N LEU A 21 -2.24 -4.26 3.02
CA LEU A 21 -2.37 -4.00 1.59
C LEU A 21 -1.79 -5.12 0.71
N GLY A 22 -1.11 -6.12 1.30
CA GLY A 22 -0.46 -7.19 0.53
C GLY A 22 0.51 -6.66 -0.53
N LEU A 23 1.10 -5.47 -0.31
CA LEU A 23 1.91 -4.75 -1.34
C LEU A 23 3.21 -5.46 -1.71
N THR A 24 3.57 -6.50 -0.98
CA THR A 24 4.66 -7.44 -1.30
C THR A 24 4.22 -8.59 -2.21
N GLY A 25 2.92 -8.86 -2.32
CA GLY A 25 2.34 -9.85 -3.25
C GLY A 25 2.30 -9.37 -4.70
N LEU A 26 2.43 -8.06 -4.94
CA LEU A 26 2.45 -7.45 -6.27
C LEU A 26 3.83 -7.48 -6.94
N ALA A 27 4.92 -7.59 -6.17
CA ALA A 27 6.26 -7.47 -6.74
C ALA A 27 6.82 -8.80 -7.30
N VAL A 28 6.69 -9.94 -6.61
CA VAL A 28 7.28 -11.22 -7.10
C VAL A 28 6.58 -12.44 -6.48
N GLY A 29 5.29 -12.68 -6.71
CA GLY A 29 4.68 -14.02 -6.52
C GLY A 29 5.00 -14.77 -5.21
N ILE A 30 5.12 -14.09 -4.08
CA ILE A 30 5.28 -14.72 -2.76
C ILE A 30 3.90 -14.92 -2.14
N SER A 31 3.68 -16.09 -1.54
CA SER A 31 2.46 -16.41 -0.81
C SER A 31 2.12 -15.29 0.17
N THR A 32 0.97 -14.64 -0.03
CA THR A 32 0.42 -13.58 0.81
C THR A 32 0.52 -13.92 2.30
N HIS A 33 0.40 -15.21 2.65
CA HIS A 33 0.52 -15.73 4.00
C HIS A 33 1.90 -15.53 4.64
N GLN A 34 2.98 -15.84 3.92
CA GLN A 34 4.35 -15.73 4.45
C GLN A 34 4.72 -14.28 4.72
N VAL A 35 4.21 -13.35 3.89
CA VAL A 35 4.45 -11.93 4.11
C VAL A 35 3.61 -11.42 5.28
N ILE A 36 2.33 -11.78 5.37
CA ILE A 36 1.49 -11.41 6.51
C ILE A 36 2.11 -11.90 7.82
N GLU A 37 2.62 -13.13 7.84
CA GLU A 37 3.27 -13.74 9.01
C GLU A 37 4.57 -13.00 9.40
N ALA A 38 5.46 -12.75 8.44
CA ALA A 38 6.68 -11.98 8.69
C ALA A 38 6.39 -10.54 9.19
N LYS A 39 5.29 -9.93 8.74
CA LYS A 39 4.85 -8.61 9.21
C LYS A 39 4.24 -8.68 10.60
N ALA A 40 3.47 -9.72 10.91
CA ALA A 40 2.93 -9.96 12.25
C ALA A 40 4.05 -10.17 13.28
N GLU A 41 5.09 -10.94 12.92
CA GLU A 41 6.29 -11.10 13.76
C GLU A 41 7.01 -9.77 13.99
N ARG A 42 7.19 -8.97 12.94
CA ARG A 42 7.81 -7.64 13.04
C ARG A 42 7.00 -6.69 13.93
N LEU A 43 5.67 -6.72 13.85
CA LEU A 43 4.79 -5.96 14.76
C LEU A 43 4.97 -6.40 16.22
N GLY A 44 5.11 -7.71 16.47
CA GLY A 44 5.41 -8.25 17.80
C GLY A 44 6.74 -7.74 18.36
N LEU A 45 7.79 -7.69 17.53
CA LEU A 45 9.09 -7.13 17.92
C LEU A 45 9.00 -5.62 18.24
N LEU A 46 8.27 -4.86 17.42
CA LEU A 46 8.07 -3.42 17.65
C LEU A 46 7.29 -3.17 18.95
N LEU A 47 6.25 -3.97 19.23
CA LEU A 47 5.53 -3.89 20.50
C LEU A 47 6.48 -4.19 21.68
N GLY A 48 7.30 -5.23 21.58
CA GLY A 48 8.30 -5.55 22.60
C GLY A 48 9.31 -4.41 22.85
N GLN A 49 9.75 -3.72 21.80
CA GLN A 49 10.63 -2.55 21.92
C GLN A 49 9.94 -1.36 22.59
N VAL A 50 8.67 -1.10 22.25
CA VAL A 50 7.89 -0.04 22.90
C VAL A 50 7.68 -0.39 24.39
N GLN A 51 7.30 -1.63 24.70
CA GLN A 51 7.12 -2.10 26.07
C GLN A 51 8.40 -2.02 26.90
N ALA A 52 9.56 -2.31 26.31
CA ALA A 52 10.86 -2.17 26.98
C ALA A 52 11.20 -0.71 27.35
N LEU A 53 10.67 0.27 26.62
CA LEU A 53 10.94 1.69 26.85
C LEU A 53 9.95 2.38 27.80
N VAL A 54 8.68 1.99 27.77
CA VAL A 54 7.61 2.68 28.53
C VAL A 54 6.87 1.78 29.52
N GLY A 55 7.25 0.51 29.63
CA GLY A 55 6.54 -0.49 30.43
C GLY A 55 5.40 -1.17 29.65
N GLU A 56 5.03 -2.37 30.09
CA GLU A 56 4.15 -3.29 29.35
C GLU A 56 2.76 -2.71 29.06
N GLN A 57 2.08 -2.17 30.08
CA GLN A 57 0.75 -1.59 29.95
C GLN A 57 0.75 -0.31 29.10
N GLN A 58 1.75 0.54 29.28
CA GLN A 58 1.85 1.81 28.56
C GLN A 58 2.26 1.57 27.10
N GLY A 59 3.10 0.58 26.84
CA GLY A 59 3.47 0.18 25.49
C GLY A 59 2.31 -0.42 24.71
N LEU A 60 1.48 -1.24 25.36
CA LEU A 60 0.25 -1.76 24.74
C LEU A 60 -0.75 -0.64 24.43
N ALA A 61 -0.89 0.36 25.31
CA ALA A 61 -1.75 1.51 25.07
C ALA A 61 -1.28 2.34 23.86
N ILE A 62 0.03 2.61 23.74
CA ILE A 62 0.62 3.31 22.59
C ILE A 62 0.42 2.51 21.30
N TYR A 63 0.62 1.19 21.35
CA TYR A 63 0.43 0.30 20.21
C TYR A 63 -1.02 0.31 19.71
N ASN A 64 -1.99 0.10 20.60
CA ASN A 64 -3.42 0.13 20.25
C ASN A 64 -3.85 1.51 19.74
N GLN A 65 -3.34 2.58 20.36
CA GLN A 65 -3.61 3.94 19.88
C GLN A 65 -3.05 4.17 18.48
N THR A 66 -1.87 3.61 18.17
CA THR A 66 -1.25 3.71 16.85
C THR A 66 -2.11 2.97 15.82
N LEU A 67 -2.51 1.73 16.09
CA LEU A 67 -3.40 0.97 15.20
C LEU A 67 -4.75 1.66 14.99
N SER A 68 -5.34 2.25 16.03
CA SER A 68 -6.63 2.95 15.92
C SER A 68 -6.61 4.20 15.03
N ARG A 69 -5.43 4.74 14.72
CA ARG A 69 -5.26 5.89 13.83
C ARG A 69 -5.11 5.50 12.37
N ILE A 70 -4.90 4.21 12.09
CA ILE A 70 -4.76 3.69 10.75
C ILE A 70 -6.17 3.53 10.16
N PRO A 71 -6.55 4.28 9.12
CA PRO A 71 -7.85 4.10 8.45
C PRO A 71 -7.97 2.73 7.78
N ASP A 72 -9.15 2.11 7.89
CA ASP A 72 -9.50 0.82 7.24
C ASP A 72 -9.32 0.87 5.72
N ILE A 73 -9.59 2.04 5.12
CA ILE A 73 -9.32 2.31 3.71
C ILE A 73 -8.09 3.24 3.65
N PRO A 74 -6.92 2.74 3.24
CA PRO A 74 -5.72 3.56 3.10
C PRO A 74 -5.94 4.65 2.06
N CYS A 75 -5.57 5.87 2.42
CA CYS A 75 -5.51 6.96 1.44
C CYS A 75 -4.28 6.80 0.54
N ARG A 76 -4.35 7.38 -0.66
CA ARG A 76 -3.29 7.29 -1.69
C ARG A 76 -1.90 7.69 -1.17
N SER A 77 -1.82 8.73 -0.35
CA SER A 77 -0.56 9.16 0.26
C SER A 77 0.02 8.12 1.23
N SER A 78 -0.84 7.45 2.02
CA SER A 78 -0.39 6.35 2.88
C SER A 78 0.21 5.22 2.05
N ILE A 79 -0.45 4.83 0.95
CA ILE A 79 0.02 3.77 0.03
C ILE A 79 1.41 4.10 -0.52
N LEU A 80 1.62 5.31 -1.04
CA LEU A 80 2.92 5.73 -1.56
C LEU A 80 4.01 5.76 -0.47
N SER A 81 3.68 6.28 0.71
CA SER A 81 4.62 6.35 1.84
C SER A 81 5.03 4.94 2.32
N THR A 82 4.09 3.99 2.32
CA THR A 82 4.37 2.60 2.66
C THR A 82 5.25 1.95 1.61
N LEU A 83 4.97 2.14 0.31
CA LEU A 83 5.80 1.61 -0.78
C LEU A 83 7.25 2.09 -0.69
N LEU A 84 7.47 3.38 -0.46
CA LEU A 84 8.82 3.95 -0.29
C LEU A 84 9.52 3.39 0.95
N THR A 85 8.79 3.20 2.05
CA THR A 85 9.36 2.65 3.29
C THR A 85 9.74 1.16 3.14
N GLU A 86 8.97 0.42 2.36
CA GLU A 86 9.12 -1.03 2.20
C GLU A 86 10.11 -1.43 1.10
N CYS A 87 10.05 -0.76 -0.05
CA CYS A 87 10.89 -1.05 -1.20
C CYS A 87 12.19 -0.23 -1.23
N GLY A 88 12.29 0.79 -0.36
CA GLY A 88 13.41 1.71 -0.31
C GLY A 88 13.27 2.89 -1.28
N ASP A 89 14.15 3.87 -1.11
CA ASP A 89 14.23 5.06 -1.97
C ASP A 89 15.12 4.75 -3.18
N THR A 90 14.59 4.01 -4.15
CA THR A 90 15.27 3.69 -5.42
C THR A 90 14.58 4.38 -6.58
N GLU A 91 15.31 4.54 -7.70
CA GLU A 91 14.79 5.14 -8.92
C GLU A 91 13.58 4.35 -9.46
N GLU A 92 13.61 3.02 -9.39
CA GLU A 92 12.53 2.15 -9.83
C GLU A 92 11.25 2.35 -9.00
N VAL A 93 11.40 2.52 -7.68
CA VAL A 93 10.26 2.78 -6.77
C VAL A 93 9.69 4.17 -7.01
N ALA A 94 10.55 5.16 -7.31
CA ALA A 94 10.10 6.51 -7.68
C ALA A 94 9.28 6.48 -8.98
N ILE A 95 9.76 5.78 -10.02
CA ILE A 95 9.02 5.60 -11.29
C ILE A 95 7.67 4.93 -11.05
N LEU A 96 7.63 3.88 -10.23
CA LEU A 96 6.38 3.21 -9.87
C LEU A 96 5.41 4.16 -9.15
N CYS A 97 5.91 4.96 -8.21
CA CYS A 97 5.10 5.93 -7.47
C CYS A 97 4.51 7.02 -8.39
N ASP A 98 5.29 7.51 -9.34
CA ASP A 98 4.84 8.49 -10.33
C ASP A 98 3.75 7.89 -11.22
N TRP A 99 3.95 6.66 -11.72
CA TRP A 99 2.94 5.96 -12.51
C TRP A 99 1.62 5.74 -11.74
N LEU A 100 1.69 5.39 -10.45
CA LEU A 100 0.51 5.23 -9.61
C LEU A 100 -0.26 6.55 -9.44
N ARG A 101 0.44 7.69 -9.32
CA ARG A 101 -0.19 9.02 -9.27
C ARG A 101 -0.90 9.33 -10.59
N ASP A 102 -0.24 9.17 -11.72
CA ASP A 102 -0.82 9.42 -13.04
C ASP A 102 -2.07 8.55 -13.29
N MET A 103 -2.02 7.28 -12.88
CA MET A 103 -3.17 6.38 -12.96
C MET A 103 -4.34 6.86 -12.10
N TRP A 104 -4.07 7.28 -10.86
CA TRP A 104 -5.09 7.79 -9.96
C TRP A 104 -5.71 9.10 -10.43
N GLU A 105 -4.93 10.03 -10.98
CA GLU A 105 -5.44 11.25 -11.60
C GLU A 105 -6.35 10.92 -12.78
N THR A 106 -5.96 9.95 -13.61
CA THR A 106 -6.79 9.46 -14.71
C THR A 106 -8.12 8.89 -14.21
N MET A 107 -8.10 8.10 -13.13
CA MET A 107 -9.33 7.57 -12.52
C MET A 107 -10.23 8.68 -11.97
N ASP A 108 -9.67 9.72 -11.36
CA ASP A 108 -10.44 10.85 -10.85
C ASP A 108 -11.10 11.64 -11.98
N LEU A 109 -10.36 11.89 -13.07
CA LEU A 109 -10.91 12.53 -14.26
C LEU A 109 -12.06 11.71 -14.87
N LEU A 110 -11.94 10.38 -14.90
CA LEU A 110 -13.02 9.50 -15.37
C LEU A 110 -14.25 9.60 -14.47
N ARG A 111 -14.07 9.60 -13.15
CA ARG A 111 -15.16 9.74 -12.18
C ARG A 111 -15.85 11.09 -12.28
N GLU A 112 -15.08 12.16 -12.38
CA GLU A 112 -15.60 13.52 -12.54
C GLU A 112 -16.42 13.66 -13.83
N ARG A 113 -15.91 13.11 -14.94
CA ARG A 113 -16.51 13.31 -16.26
C ARG A 113 -17.70 12.39 -16.54
N PHE A 114 -17.71 11.17 -16.02
CA PHE A 114 -18.69 10.14 -16.39
C PHE A 114 -19.51 9.61 -15.21
N GLY A 115 -19.20 10.03 -13.98
CA GLY A 115 -19.79 9.51 -12.73
C GLY A 115 -19.19 8.16 -12.30
N GLU A 116 -19.33 7.85 -11.02
CA GLU A 116 -18.66 6.70 -10.37
C GLU A 116 -18.96 5.36 -11.05
N GLU A 117 -20.24 5.06 -11.34
CA GLU A 117 -20.64 3.78 -11.92
C GLU A 117 -20.04 3.55 -13.31
N THR A 118 -20.00 4.59 -14.14
CA THR A 118 -19.49 4.50 -15.51
C THR A 118 -17.96 4.47 -15.53
N ALA A 119 -17.32 5.29 -14.70
CA ALA A 119 -15.88 5.23 -14.50
C ALA A 119 -15.44 3.83 -14.05
N GLN A 120 -16.15 3.21 -13.11
CA GLN A 120 -15.83 1.87 -12.62
C GLN A 120 -15.94 0.80 -13.72
N LYS A 121 -16.94 0.90 -14.61
CA LYS A 121 -17.06 0.01 -15.79
C LYS A 121 -15.89 0.17 -16.75
N ILE A 122 -15.41 1.39 -16.96
CA ILE A 122 -14.24 1.65 -17.83
C ILE A 122 -12.96 1.11 -17.18
N ILE A 123 -12.75 1.36 -15.89
CA ILE A 123 -11.56 0.95 -15.15
C ILE A 123 -11.45 -0.58 -15.06
N ALA A 124 -12.57 -1.26 -14.82
CA ALA A 124 -12.62 -2.72 -14.72
C ALA A 124 -12.67 -3.43 -16.08
N ALA A 125 -12.81 -2.69 -17.18
CA ALA A 125 -12.83 -3.28 -18.51
C ALA A 125 -11.46 -3.93 -18.80
N PRO A 126 -11.43 -5.17 -19.31
CA PRO A 126 -10.18 -5.77 -19.73
C PRO A 126 -9.53 -4.90 -20.81
N PRO A 127 -8.18 -4.82 -20.85
CA PRO A 127 -7.51 -4.10 -21.91
C PRO A 127 -7.98 -4.67 -23.25
N VAL A 128 -8.46 -3.80 -24.14
CA VAL A 128 -8.88 -4.21 -25.48
C VAL A 128 -7.68 -4.86 -26.14
N GLN A 129 -7.73 -6.18 -26.28
CA GLN A 129 -6.77 -6.90 -27.11
C GLN A 129 -6.94 -6.31 -28.51
N LYS A 130 -5.90 -5.66 -29.03
CA LYS A 130 -5.82 -5.33 -30.45
C LYS A 130 -5.75 -6.65 -31.21
N GLY A 131 -6.91 -7.26 -31.42
CA GLY A 131 -7.11 -8.37 -32.33
C GLY A 131 -6.76 -7.89 -33.72
N GLU A 132 -5.79 -8.57 -34.32
CA GLU A 132 -5.75 -8.95 -35.72
C GLU A 132 -6.31 -7.90 -36.68
N ARG A 133 -5.38 -7.13 -37.28
CA ARG A 133 -5.61 -6.61 -38.63
C ARG A 133 -5.83 -7.82 -39.54
N ASN A 134 -7.07 -8.27 -39.63
CA ASN A 134 -7.51 -9.16 -40.69
C ASN A 134 -7.09 -8.51 -42.00
N GLY A 135 -6.11 -9.13 -42.65
CA GLY A 135 -5.67 -8.77 -43.99
C GLY A 135 -6.88 -8.78 -44.89
N CYS A 136 -7.36 -7.60 -45.25
CA CYS A 136 -8.16 -7.40 -46.42
C CYS A 136 -7.24 -7.71 -47.62
N SER A 137 -7.26 -8.96 -48.09
CA SER A 137 -6.83 -9.29 -49.45
C SER A 137 -8.08 -9.42 -50.31
N THR A 138 -8.52 -8.28 -50.83
CA THR A 138 -9.18 -8.24 -52.13
C THR A 138 -8.10 -8.39 -53.19
N THR A 139 -8.05 -9.56 -53.85
CA THR A 139 -7.84 -9.82 -55.28
C THR A 139 -7.41 -11.26 -55.48
#